data_AF-F0GHI1-F1
#
_entry.id   AF-F0GHI1-F1
#
_cell.length_a   1.000
_cell.length_b   1.000
_cell.length_c   1.000
_cell.angle_alpha   90.00
_cell.angle_beta   90.00
_cell.angle_gamma   90.00
#
_symmetry.space_group_name_H-M   'P 1'
#
loop_
_entity.id
_entity.type
_entity.pdbx_description
1 polymer ?
#
loop_
_entity_poly.entity_id
_entity_poly.type
_entity_poly.pdbx_seq_one_letter_code
_entity_poly.pdbx_strand_id
1 'polypeptide(L)'
;RPNGTKIGRVVDVLIDRAAEPQAVVLDLGGLVNTDRRSIAASWGALRFVMRDKALRPQLDLNDAQIKAAPPYAADKPIVAVYPPVAPAPASTASTTR
;
A
#
# COMPACT_ATOMS: atom_id res chain seq x y z
N ARG A 1 -8.14 -2.69 -6.11
CA ARG A 1 -8.94 -2.07 -5.02
C ARG A 1 -10.08 -3.00 -4.61
N PRO A 2 -10.73 -2.78 -3.44
CA PRO A 2 -11.91 -3.56 -3.02
C PRO A 2 -13.06 -3.60 -4.04
N ASN A 3 -13.23 -2.55 -4.85
CA ASN A 3 -14.21 -2.52 -5.94
C ASN A 3 -13.72 -3.17 -7.25
N GLY A 4 -12.54 -3.79 -7.27
CA GLY A 4 -11.96 -4.40 -8.47
C GLY A 4 -11.22 -3.44 -9.40
N THR A 5 -11.27 -2.12 -9.17
CA THR A 5 -10.54 -1.15 -9.98
C THR A 5 -9.04 -1.43 -9.95
N LYS A 6 -8.44 -1.54 -11.15
CA LYS A 6 -6.99 -1.64 -11.35
C LYS A 6 -6.37 -0.25 -11.25
N ILE A 7 -5.33 -0.14 -10.42
CA ILE A 7 -4.66 1.14 -10.12
C ILE A 7 -3.21 1.19 -10.60
N GLY A 8 -2.61 0.03 -10.87
CA GLY A 8 -1.18 -0.07 -11.17
C GLY A 8 -0.72 -1.52 -11.16
N ARG A 9 0.60 -1.68 -11.10
CA ARG A 9 1.29 -2.97 -11.04
C ARG A 9 2.38 -2.93 -9.99
N VAL A 10 2.51 -3.99 -9.20
CA VAL A 10 3.68 -4.20 -8.33
C VAL A 10 4.87 -4.50 -9.24
N VAL A 11 5.92 -3.68 -9.16
CA VAL A 11 7.15 -3.82 -9.96
C VAL A 11 8.36 -4.18 -9.14
N ASP A 12 8.32 -3.95 -7.82
CA ASP A 12 9.40 -4.29 -6.90
C ASP A 12 8.89 -4.47 -5.46
N VAL A 13 9.68 -5.10 -4.59
CA VAL A 13 9.45 -5.25 -3.16
C VAL A 13 10.70 -4.82 -2.40
N LEU A 14 10.54 -3.86 -1.49
CA LEU A 14 11.61 -3.33 -0.66
C LEU A 14 11.72 -4.16 0.61
N ILE A 15 12.88 -4.78 0.79
CA ILE A 15 13.20 -5.67 1.90
C ILE A 15 14.28 -5.01 2.77
N ASP A 16 14.16 -5.14 4.10
CA ASP A 16 15.18 -4.63 5.02
C ASP A 16 16.33 -5.62 5.26
N ARG A 17 17.23 -5.27 6.19
CA ARG A 17 18.38 -6.11 6.55
C ARG A 17 18.01 -7.41 7.27
N ALA A 18 16.82 -7.49 7.85
CA ALA A 18 16.28 -8.68 8.50
C ALA A 18 15.53 -9.60 7.52
N ALA A 19 15.55 -9.29 6.23
CA ALA A 19 14.78 -9.97 5.19
C ALA A 19 13.25 -9.79 5.34
N GLU A 20 12.81 -8.74 6.04
CA GLU A 20 11.39 -8.43 6.19
C GLU A 20 10.93 -7.44 5.11
N PRO A 21 9.76 -7.68 4.48
CA PRO A 21 9.21 -6.76 3.50
C PRO A 21 8.66 -5.50 4.18
N GLN A 22 9.17 -4.35 3.75
CA GLN A 22 8.80 -3.05 4.30
C GLN A 22 7.79 -2.32 3.41
N ALA A 23 7.94 -2.45 2.09
CA ALA A 23 7.07 -1.78 1.12
C ALA A 23 7.04 -2.52 -0.22
N VAL A 24 6.00 -2.24 -1.00
CA VAL A 24 5.92 -2.60 -2.41
C VAL A 24 6.03 -1.35 -3.28
N VAL A 25 6.76 -1.45 -4.38
CA VAL A 25 6.83 -0.40 -5.39
C VAL A 25 5.74 -0.65 -6.42
N LEU A 26 4.88 0.34 -6.61
CA LEU A 26 3.74 0.30 -7.50
C LEU A 26 3.94 1.27 -8.67
N ASP A 27 4.04 0.76 -9.89
CA ASP A 27 3.97 1.55 -11.12
C ASP A 27 2.50 1.90 -11.40
N LEU A 28 2.16 3.19 -11.25
CA LEU A 28 0.82 3.71 -11.51
C LEU A 28 0.72 4.02 -13.01
N GLY A 29 0.27 3.02 -13.78
CA GLY A 29 0.10 3.13 -15.23
C GLY A 29 -1.01 4.10 -15.65
N GLY A 30 -0.73 4.90 -16.67
CA GLY A 30 -1.50 6.07 -17.11
C GLY A 30 -2.85 5.85 -17.81
N LEU A 31 -3.69 4.90 -17.37
CA LEU A 31 -5.07 4.81 -17.87
C LEU A 31 -5.98 5.94 -17.32
N VAL A 32 -5.48 6.76 -16.38
CA VAL A 32 -6.18 7.94 -15.83
C VAL A 32 -5.29 9.19 -15.71
N ASN A 33 -3.96 9.06 -15.67
CA ASN A 33 -3.03 10.19 -15.51
C ASN A 33 -1.86 10.08 -16.51
N THR A 34 -1.55 11.18 -17.22
CA THR A 34 -0.40 11.28 -18.14
C THR A 34 0.96 11.15 -17.41
N ASP A 35 0.95 11.28 -16.09
CA ASP A 35 2.13 11.30 -15.25
C ASP A 35 2.43 9.89 -14.72
N ARG A 36 3.20 9.12 -15.50
CA ARG A 36 3.63 7.78 -15.12
C ARG A 36 4.65 7.90 -13.99
N ARG A 37 4.23 7.52 -12.78
CA ARG A 37 5.09 7.52 -11.59
C ARG A 37 4.96 6.22 -10.82
N SER A 38 6.05 5.84 -10.16
CA SER A 38 6.02 4.77 -9.17
C SER A 38 5.84 5.36 -7.78
N ILE A 39 5.22 4.63 -6.87
CA ILE A 39 5.10 4.98 -5.45
C ILE A 39 5.56 3.81 -4.58
N ALA A 40 6.02 4.09 -3.37
CA ALA A 40 6.22 3.07 -2.34
C ALA A 40 4.98 3.01 -1.44
N ALA A 41 4.31 1.86 -1.41
CA ALA A 41 3.23 1.58 -0.46
C ALA A 41 3.75 0.64 0.63
N SER A 42 3.44 0.92 1.89
CA SER A 42 3.82 0.05 3.00
C SER A 42 3.34 -1.39 2.76
N TRP A 43 4.11 -2.38 3.21
CA TRP A 43 3.76 -3.79 3.04
C TRP A 43 2.39 -4.12 3.64
N GLY A 44 2.07 -3.53 4.80
CA GLY A 44 0.77 -3.69 5.47
C GLY A 44 -0.43 -3.14 4.70
N ALA A 45 -0.22 -2.34 3.64
CA ALA A 45 -1.28 -1.91 2.74
C ALA A 45 -1.66 -2.95 1.69
N LEU A 46 -0.82 -3.97 1.47
CA LEU A 46 -1.05 -5.00 0.47
C LEU A 46 -1.72 -6.22 1.11
N ARG A 47 -2.85 -6.64 0.55
CA ARG A 47 -3.56 -7.86 0.96
C ARG A 47 -3.74 -8.77 -0.23
N PHE A 48 -3.67 -10.07 0.00
CA PHE A 48 -4.00 -11.06 -1.02
C PHE A 48 -5.42 -11.55 -0.79
N VAL A 49 -6.27 -11.36 -1.80
CA VAL A 49 -7.68 -11.75 -1.77
C VAL A 49 -7.97 -12.74 -2.89
N MET A 50 -8.88 -13.68 -2.64
CA MET A 50 -9.40 -14.54 -3.68
C MET A 50 -10.49 -13.80 -4.46
N ARG A 51 -10.31 -13.66 -5.78
CA ARG A 51 -11.34 -13.19 -6.71
C ARG A 51 -11.32 -14.03 -7.97
N ASP A 52 -12.49 -14.41 -8.45
CA ASP A 52 -12.63 -15.22 -9.67
C ASP A 52 -11.77 -16.49 -9.63
N LYS A 53 -11.77 -17.16 -8.47
CA LYS A 53 -10.96 -18.36 -8.17
C LYS A 53 -9.45 -18.17 -8.31
N ALA A 54 -8.96 -16.93 -8.28
CA ALA A 54 -7.54 -16.62 -8.36
C ALA A 54 -7.10 -15.66 -7.25
N LEU A 55 -5.87 -15.87 -6.76
CA LEU A 55 -5.25 -14.96 -5.80
C LEU A 55 -4.91 -13.64 -6.49
N ARG A 56 -5.28 -12.52 -5.87
CA ARG A 56 -5.07 -11.17 -6.41
C ARG A 56 -4.54 -10.23 -5.32
N PRO A 57 -3.54 -9.39 -5.64
CA PRO A 57 -3.14 -8.30 -4.76
C PRO A 57 -4.23 -7.22 -4.73
N GLN A 58 -4.58 -6.79 -3.52
CA GLN A 58 -5.48 -5.68 -3.23
C GLN A 58 -4.72 -4.67 -2.38
N LEU A 59 -4.73 -3.41 -2.80
CA LEU A 59 -4.15 -2.31 -2.07
C LEU A 59 -5.23 -1.58 -1.27
N ASP A 60 -4.99 -1.41 0.03
CA ASP A 60 -5.86 -0.72 0.98
C ASP A 60 -5.38 0.74 1.19
N LEU A 61 -5.26 1.48 0.08
CA LEU A 61 -5.02 2.93 0.07
C LEU A 61 -6.18 3.65 -0.64
N ASN A 62 -6.57 4.82 -0.11
CA ASN A 62 -7.57 5.68 -0.75
C ASN A 62 -6.95 6.61 -1.82
N ASP A 63 -7.78 7.28 -2.61
CA ASP A 63 -7.32 8.16 -3.71
C ASP A 63 -6.47 9.34 -3.20
N ALA A 64 -6.81 9.91 -2.04
CA ALA A 64 -6.06 11.02 -1.45
C ALA A 64 -4.64 10.60 -1.07
N GLN A 65 -4.48 9.42 -0.46
CA GLN A 65 -3.17 8.83 -0.12
C GLN A 65 -2.35 8.54 -1.37
N ILE A 66 -2.96 7.97 -2.42
CA ILE A 66 -2.28 7.69 -3.69
C ILE A 66 -1.85 8.98 -4.39
N LYS A 67 -2.69 10.02 -4.35
CA LYS A 67 -2.40 11.33 -4.96
C LYS A 67 -1.29 12.07 -4.21
N ALA A 68 -1.32 12.03 -2.88
CA ALA A 68 -0.32 12.65 -2.00
C ALA A 68 0.99 11.85 -1.93
N ALA A 69 1.00 10.60 -2.40
CA ALA A 69 2.18 9.76 -2.42
C ALA A 69 3.32 10.41 -3.22
N PRO A 70 4.51 10.60 -2.62
CA PRO A 70 5.67 11.08 -3.34
C PRO A 70 6.14 10.03 -4.36
N PRO A 71 6.78 10.45 -5.46
CA PRO A 71 7.36 9.53 -6.42
C PRO A 71 8.48 8.70 -5.78
N TYR A 72 8.48 7.40 -6.06
CA TYR A 72 9.58 6.49 -5.69
C TYR A 72 10.72 6.62 -6.70
N ALA A 73 11.95 6.69 -6.17
CA ALA A 73 13.19 6.56 -6.91
C ALA A 73 14.19 5.80 -6.05
N ALA A 74 14.86 4.78 -6.61
CA ALA A 74 15.72 3.86 -5.85
C ALA A 74 16.96 4.52 -5.24
N ASP A 75 17.38 5.67 -5.78
CA ASP A 75 18.51 6.48 -5.35
C ASP A 75 18.15 7.54 -4.29
N LYS A 76 16.87 7.61 -3.88
CA LYS A 76 16.37 8.61 -2.94
C LYS A 76 15.85 7.98 -1.64
N PRO A 77 15.75 8.77 -0.55
CA PRO A 77 15.07 8.31 0.66
C PRO A 77 13.65 7.83 0.35
N ILE A 78 13.33 6.63 0.82
CA ILE A 78 12.03 6.00 0.60
C ILE A 78 11.02 6.58 1.58
N VAL A 79 9.89 7.05 1.05
CA VAL A 79 8.74 7.50 1.84
C VAL A 79 7.54 6.61 1.50
N ALA A 80 7.30 5.62 2.36
CA ALA A 80 6.20 4.67 2.17
C ALA A 80 4.87 5.29 2.60
N VAL A 81 3.82 5.03 1.81
CA VAL A 81 2.45 5.43 2.15
C VAL A 81 1.73 4.29 2.87
N TYR A 82 1.10 4.60 4.00
CA TYR A 82 0.45 3.65 4.88
C TYR A 82 -1.07 3.68 4.72
N PRO A 83 -1.79 2.58 5.03
CA PRO A 83 -3.23 2.57 5.13
C PRO A 83 -3.72 3.62 6.13
N PRO A 84 -4.97 4.10 6.00
CA PRO A 84 -5.56 4.91 7.05
C PRO A 84 -5.54 4.11 8.36
N VAL A 85 -4.97 4.70 9.41
CA VAL A 85 -5.01 4.10 10.75
C VAL A 85 -6.48 4.00 11.14
N ALA A 86 -7.02 2.77 11.21
CA ALA A 86 -8.30 2.57 11.85
C ALA A 86 -8.14 3.00 13.31
N PRO A 87 -9.07 3.79 13.89
CA PRO A 87 -8.99 4.14 15.30
C PRO A 87 -8.91 2.85 16.12
N ALA A 88 -7.86 2.73 16.93
CA ALA A 88 -7.68 1.57 17.80
C ALA A 88 -8.93 1.41 18.70
N PRO A 89 -9.47 0.20 18.89
CA PRO A 89 -10.47 0.00 19.93
C PRO A 89 -9.83 0.42 21.25
N ALA A 90 -10.44 1.41 21.92
CA ALA A 90 -9.98 1.85 23.23
C ALA A 90 -9.95 0.62 24.14
N SER A 91 -8.76 0.25 24.62
CA SER A 91 -8.61 -0.76 25.65
C SER A 91 -9.48 -0.34 26.83
N THR A 92 -10.60 -1.02 27.05
CA THR A 92 -11.34 -0.92 28.31
C THR A 92 -10.43 -1.50 29.37
N ALA A 93 -9.68 -0.62 30.03
CA ALA A 93 -8.92 -0.96 31.21
C ALA A 93 -9.88 -1.62 32.19
N SER A 94 -9.65 -2.91 32.44
CA SER A 94 -10.32 -3.68 33.48
C SER A 94 -9.97 -3.07 34.84
N THR A 95 -10.74 -2.09 35.29
CA THR A 95 -10.71 -1.67 36.69
C THR A 95 -11.46 -2.71 37.49
N THR A 96 -10.69 -3.66 38.01
CA THR A 96 -11.03 -4.40 39.22
C THR A 96 -11.04 -3.43 40.39
N ARG A 97 -12.19 -3.25 41.05
CA ARG A 97 -12.30 -3.19 42.51
C ARG A 97 -13.76 -3.34 42.96
#